data_AF-A0A822DMZ2-F1
#
_entry.id   AF-A0A822DMZ2-F1
#
_cell.length_a   1.000
_cell.length_b   1.000
_cell.length_c   1.000
_cell.angle_alpha   90.00
_cell.angle_beta   90.00
_cell.angle_gamma   90.00
#
_symmetry.space_group_name_H-M   'P 1'
#
loop_
_entity.id
_entity.type
_entity.pdbx_description
1 polymer ?
#
loop_
_entity_poly.entity_id
_entity_poly.type
_entity_poly.pdbx_seq_one_letter_code
_entity_poly.pdbx_strand_id
1 'polypeptide(L)' 'MEDEMLLPAGTQFKVTGCLDQGDLRIIQLKETQPPFPLLQPVPFAPQAINSSSS' A
#
# COMPACT_ATOMS: atom_id res chain seq x y z
N MET A 1 -5.42 16.49 11.01
CA MET A 1 -5.65 15.61 9.85
C MET A 1 -4.44 14.71 9.77
N GLU A 2 -4.65 13.41 9.64
CA GLU A 2 -3.58 12.45 9.44
C GLU A 2 -3.38 12.31 7.93
N ASP A 3 -2.15 12.47 7.45
CA ASP A 3 -1.79 12.33 6.04
C ASP A 3 -1.49 10.85 5.74
N GLU A 4 -2.55 10.05 5.75
CA GLU A 4 -2.46 8.63 5.43
C GLU A 4 -2.21 8.41 3.93
N MET A 5 -1.34 7.46 3.60
CA MET A 5 -1.06 7.03 2.23
C MET A 5 -1.19 5.52 2.11
N LEU A 6 -2.00 5.06 1.15
CA LEU A 6 -2.14 3.64 0.82
C LEU A 6 -1.04 3.20 -0.15
N LEU A 7 -0.43 2.06 0.15
CA LEU A 7 0.56 1.42 -0.72
C LEU A 7 -0.09 0.29 -1.53
N PRO A 8 0.27 0.11 -2.81
CA PRO A 8 -0.16 -1.05 -3.58
C PRO A 8 0.25 -2.38 -2.93
N ALA A 9 -0.55 -3.41 -3.15
CA ALA A 9 -0.19 -4.76 -2.71
C ALA A 9 1.09 -5.21 -3.42
N GLY A 10 2.05 -5.71 -2.64
CA GLY A 10 3.33 -6.18 -3.16
C GLY A 10 4.39 -5.09 -3.34
N THR A 11 4.18 -3.85 -2.88
CA THR A 11 5.25 -2.85 -2.79
C THR A 11 6.43 -3.42 -2.00
N GLN A 12 7.65 -3.28 -2.54
CA GLN A 12 8.88 -3.81 -1.96
C GLN A 12 9.75 -2.70 -1.43
N PHE A 13 10.43 -2.97 -0.31
CA PHE A 13 11.34 -2.03 0.33
C PHE A 13 12.68 -2.70 0.62
N LYS A 14 13.76 -1.95 0.44
CA LYS A 14 15.09 -2.30 0.93
C LYS A 14 15.32 -1.63 2.28
N VAL A 15 15.78 -2.41 3.27
CA VAL A 15 16.28 -1.87 4.53
C VAL A 15 17.59 -1.14 4.27
N THR A 16 17.64 0.15 4.62
CA THR A 16 18.85 0.98 4.46
C THR A 16 19.52 1.32 5.78
N GLY A 17 18.82 1.15 6.90
CA GLY A 17 19.36 1.41 8.23
C GLY A 17 18.49 0.78 9.32
N CYS A 18 19.14 0.40 10.41
CA CYS A 18 18.49 -0.08 11.63
C CYS A 18 19.11 0.68 12.80
N LEU A 19 18.26 1.15 13.71
CA LEU A 19 18.68 1.73 14.98
C LEU A 19 17.92 1.06 16.10
N ASP A 20 18.64 0.42 17.01
CA ASP A 20 18.11 -0.14 18.24
C ASP A 20 18.37 0.85 19.38
N GLN A 21 17.33 1.27 20.10
CA GLN A 21 17.41 2.16 21.25
C GLN A 21 16.56 1.60 22.39
N GLY A 22 17.17 0.73 23.20
CA GLY A 22 16.48 0.07 24.31
C GLY A 22 15.42 -0.92 23.82
N ASP A 23 14.17 -0.64 24.13
CA ASP A 23 12.98 -1.39 23.70
C ASP A 23 12.44 -0.94 22.33
N LEU A 24 13.04 0.10 21.74
CA LEU A 24 12.58 0.71 20.50
C LEU A 24 13.51 0.29 19.34
N ARG A 25 12.90 -0.17 18.24
CA ARG A 25 13.60 -0.50 17.00
C ARG A 25 13.09 0.36 15.85
N ILE A 26 13.97 1.17 15.27
CA ILE A 26 13.67 2.01 14.11
C ILE A 26 14.29 1.36 12.87
N ILE A 27 13.48 1.13 11.84
CA ILE A 27 13.91 0.56 10.56
C ILE A 27 13.70 1.60 9.48
N GLN A 28 14.78 1.99 8.81
CA GLN A 28 14.71 2.87 7.64
C GLN A 28 14.53 2.03 6.38
N LEU A 29 13.48 2.34 5.63
CA LEU A 29 13.09 1.65 4.40
C LEU A 29 13.23 2.59 3.20
N LYS A 30 13.71 2.05 2.08
CA LYS A 30 13.68 2.70 0.77
C LYS A 30 12.86 1.84 -0.18
N GLU A 31 11.84 2.42 -0.80
CA GLU A 31 11.03 1.72 -1.81
C GLU A 31 11.91 1.28 -2.99
N THR A 32 11.64 0.09 -3.51
CA THR A 32 12.35 -0.52 -4.63
C THR A 32 11.40 -0.87 -5.75
N GLN A 33 11.89 -0.84 -6.98
CA GLN A 33 11.14 -1.35 -8.12
C GLN A 33 11.03 -2.88 -8.01
N PRO A 34 9.82 -3.45 -7.93
CA PRO A 34 9.64 -4.90 -7.90
C PRO A 34 10.09 -5.54 -9.22
N PRO A 35 10.56 -6.80 -9.19
CA PRO A 35 11.07 -7.50 -10.37
C PRO A 35 9.98 -7.79 -11.42
N PHE A 36 8.72 -7.73 -11.02
CA PHE A 36 7.55 -7.83 -11.89
C PHE A 36 6.64 -6.62 -11.66
N PRO A 37 5.92 -6.14 -12.69
CA PRO A 37 4.93 -5.08 -12.52
C PRO A 37 3.89 -5.45 -11.44
N LEU A 38 3.57 -4.50 -10.57
CA LEU A 38 2.52 -4.71 -9.56
C LEU A 38 1.15 -4.81 -10.24
N LEU A 39 0.28 -5.64 -9.66
CA LEU A 39 -1.12 -5.71 -10.08
C LEU A 39 -1.77 -4.35 -9.85
N GLN A 40 -2.51 -3.87 -10.85
CA GLN A 40 -3.30 -2.67 -10.68
C GLN A 40 -4.56 -2.99 -9.86
N PRO A 41 -4.99 -2.07 -8.97
CA PRO A 41 -6.27 -2.21 -8.30
C PRO A 41 -7.39 -2.41 -9.33
N VAL A 42 -8.29 -3.37 -9.07
CA VAL A 42 -9.46 -3.56 -9.94
C VAL A 42 -10.36 -2.33 -9.77
N PRO A 43 -10.77 -1.66 -10.86
CA PRO A 43 -11.72 -0.56 -10.75
C PRO A 43 -13.01 -1.04 -10.08
N PHE A 44 -13.47 -0.34 -9.05
CA PHE A 44 -14.80 -0.59 -8.51
C PHE A 44 -15.81 -0.26 -9.62
N ALA A 45 -16.48 -1.27 -10.16
CA ALA A 45 -17.67 -1.04 -10.98
C ALA A 45 -18.76 -0.51 -10.05
N PRO A 46 -19.28 0.72 -10.23
CA PRO A 46 -20.45 1.15 -9.50
C PRO A 46 -21.57 0.16 -9.82
N GLN A 47 -22.08 -0.51 -8.79
CA GLN A 47 -23.21 -1.41 -8.95
C GLN A 47 -24.36 -0.59 -9.54
N ALA A 48 -24.78 -0.91 -10.76
CA ALA A 48 -26.02 -0.42 -11.31
C ALA A 48 -27.14 -1.01 -10.45
N ILE A 49 -27.53 -0.31 -9.39
CA ILE A 49 -28.72 -0.60 -8.63
C ILE A 49 -29.88 -0.31 -9.58
N ASN A 50 -30.33 -1.32 -10.31
CA ASN A 50 -31.56 -1.25 -11.10
C ASN A 50 -32.72 -1.16 -10.12
N SER A 51 -33.14 0.06 -9.80
CA SER A 51 -34.43 0.35 -9.18
C SER A 51 -35.52 0.23 -10.24
N SER A 52 -35.90 -1.00 -10.56
CA SER A 52 -37.16 -1.29 -11.26
C SER A 52 -38.30 -1.23 -10.23
N SER A 53 -38.90 -0.06 -10.08
CA SER A 53 -40.21 0.10 -9.42
C SER A 53 -41.29 0.01 -10.49
N SER A 54 -42.14 -1.02 -10.39
CA SER A 54 -43.43 -1.12 -11.09
C SER A 54 -44.49 -0.24 -10.44
#